data_AF-U2TCR4-F1
#
_entry.id   AF-U2TCR4-F1
#
_cell.length_a   1.000
_cell.length_b   1.000
_cell.length_c   1.000
_cell.angle_alpha   90.00
_cell.angle_beta   90.00
_cell.angle_gamma   90.00
#
_symmetry.space_group_name_H-M   'P 1'
#
loop_
_entity.id
_entity.type
_entity.pdbx_description
1 polymer ?
#
loop_
_entity_poly.entity_id
_entity_poly.type
_entity_poly.pdbx_seq_one_letter_code
_entity_poly.pdbx_strand_id
1 'polypeptide(L)'
;MDPLFEDWVPFNTAVAGAGAALGGLLIVALSVNIKQIAESRGLAARAGASIASLILGVVLCCLALIPGQEPVGYAIQVLVGGLAVAVVAALAARAIRHDETRAGFHQYDASQIVPFVIPVLTYLAGGVLLLIAQPAVGLVVVAAASILAIVATVLFSWVALIEVLR
;
A
#
# COMPACT_ATOMS: atom_id res chain seq x y z
N MET A 1 -2.42 11.91 24.58
CA MET A 1 -1.62 11.50 23.41
C MET A 1 -0.33 12.28 23.48
N ASP A 2 0.79 11.76 22.96
CA ASP A 2 1.97 12.60 22.77
C ASP A 2 1.55 13.79 21.86
N PRO A 3 1.87 15.06 22.21
CA PRO A 3 1.47 16.23 21.43
C PRO A 3 1.79 16.11 19.93
N LEU A 4 2.84 15.34 19.60
CA LEU A 4 3.21 15.03 18.23
C LEU A 4 2.08 14.33 17.43
N PHE A 5 1.28 13.45 18.02
CA PHE A 5 0.20 12.74 17.30
C PHE A 5 -1.11 13.54 17.26
N GLU A 6 -1.30 14.47 18.21
CA GLU A 6 -2.53 15.25 18.34
C GLU A 6 -2.76 16.14 17.11
N ASP A 7 -1.69 16.78 16.61
CA ASP A 7 -1.72 17.61 15.40
C ASP A 7 -2.09 16.81 14.13
N TRP A 8 -1.89 15.49 14.14
CA TRP A 8 -2.14 14.61 13.00
C TRP A 8 -3.49 13.91 13.05
N VAL A 9 -4.27 14.09 14.11
CA VAL A 9 -5.61 13.47 14.25
C VAL A 9 -6.52 13.79 13.05
N PRO A 10 -6.64 15.05 12.57
CA PRO A 10 -7.50 15.34 11.42
C PRO A 10 -7.04 14.63 10.15
N PHE A 11 -5.73 14.59 9.90
CA PHE A 11 -5.15 13.90 8.75
C PHE A 11 -5.39 12.39 8.81
N ASN A 12 -5.04 11.76 9.94
CA ASN A 12 -5.16 10.32 10.12
C ASN A 12 -6.62 9.86 10.02
N THR A 13 -7.55 10.64 10.56
CA THR A 13 -8.99 10.34 10.48
C THR A 13 -9.50 10.43 9.04
N ALA A 14 -9.11 11.49 8.31
CA ALA A 14 -9.52 11.67 6.91
C ALA A 14 -8.94 10.57 6.00
N VAL A 15 -7.64 10.27 6.13
CA VAL A 15 -6.95 9.27 5.32
C VAL A 15 -7.41 7.85 5.64
N ALA A 16 -7.62 7.52 6.93
CA ALA A 16 -8.18 6.21 7.31
C ALA A 16 -9.58 6.01 6.72
N GLY A 17 -10.46 7.03 6.82
CA GLY A 17 -11.81 6.98 6.25
C GLY A 17 -11.80 6.86 4.73
N ALA A 18 -11.03 7.71 4.03
CA ALA A 18 -10.91 7.67 2.58
C ALA A 18 -10.31 6.34 2.09
N GLY A 19 -9.25 5.86 2.74
CA GLY A 19 -8.61 4.60 2.41
C GLY A 19 -9.51 3.39 2.66
N ALA A 20 -10.30 3.39 3.74
CA ALA A 20 -11.29 2.33 3.99
C ALA A 20 -12.40 2.32 2.93
N ALA A 21 -12.90 3.49 2.52
CA ALA A 21 -13.87 3.61 1.45
C ALA A 21 -13.33 3.11 0.10
N LEU A 22 -12.11 3.51 -0.27
CA LEU A 22 -11.43 3.02 -1.47
C LEU A 22 -11.16 1.51 -1.41
N GLY A 23 -10.76 1.00 -0.24
CA GLY A 23 -10.61 -0.43 0.01
C GLY A 23 -11.89 -1.19 -0.30
N GLY A 24 -13.04 -0.70 0.20
CA GLY A 24 -14.35 -1.27 -0.10
C GLY A 24 -14.69 -1.26 -1.61
N LEU A 25 -14.48 -0.12 -2.29
CA LEU A 25 -14.72 0.00 -3.73
C LEU A 25 -13.85 -0.96 -4.56
N LEU A 26 -12.59 -1.17 -4.19
CA LEU A 26 -11.71 -2.13 -4.86
C LEU A 26 -12.22 -3.56 -4.73
N ILE A 27 -12.61 -3.97 -3.52
CA ILE A 27 -13.14 -5.33 -3.31
C ILE A 27 -14.41 -5.55 -4.15
N VAL A 28 -15.28 -4.53 -4.26
CA VAL A 28 -16.45 -4.59 -5.14
C VAL A 28 -16.02 -4.74 -6.60
N ALA A 29 -15.11 -3.91 -7.09
CA ALA A 29 -14.63 -3.98 -8.48
C ALA A 29 -13.98 -5.33 -8.83
N LEU A 30 -13.19 -5.90 -7.90
CA LEU A 30 -12.55 -7.20 -8.06
C LEU A 30 -13.57 -8.35 -8.06
N SER A 31 -14.67 -8.23 -7.31
CA SER A 31 -15.70 -9.28 -7.25
C SER A 31 -16.45 -9.45 -8.57
N VAL A 32 -16.68 -8.36 -9.31
CA VAL A 32 -17.35 -8.41 -10.62
C VAL A 32 -16.45 -9.03 -11.70
N ASN A 33 -15.13 -8.89 -11.57
CA ASN A 33 -14.14 -9.35 -12.55
C ASN A 33 -13.34 -10.58 -12.07
N ILE A 34 -13.87 -11.31 -11.08
CA ILE A 34 -13.14 -12.36 -10.36
C ILE A 34 -12.62 -13.48 -11.28
N LYS A 35 -13.34 -13.79 -12.36
CA LYS A 35 -12.92 -14.83 -13.32
C LYS A 35 -11.65 -14.40 -14.08
N GLN A 36 -11.63 -13.20 -14.64
CA GLN A 36 -10.45 -12.70 -15.37
C GLN A 36 -9.25 -12.54 -14.44
N ILE A 37 -9.48 -12.10 -13.20
CA ILE A 37 -8.43 -11.95 -12.19
C ILE A 37 -7.91 -13.33 -11.75
N ALA A 38 -8.77 -14.33 -11.60
CA ALA A 38 -8.37 -15.68 -11.22
C ALA A 38 -7.61 -16.42 -12.35
N GLU A 39 -7.89 -16.08 -13.61
CA GLU A 39 -7.21 -16.64 -14.78
C GLU A 39 -5.78 -16.10 -14.95
N SER A 40 -5.52 -14.85 -14.52
CA SER A 40 -4.18 -14.23 -14.55
C SER A 40 -3.57 -14.12 -13.16
N ARG A 41 -2.60 -14.98 -12.85
CA ARG A 41 -1.85 -14.90 -11.57
C ARG A 41 -1.10 -13.58 -11.41
N GLY A 42 -0.61 -13.00 -12.50
CA GLY A 42 0.04 -11.69 -12.49
C GLY A 42 -0.91 -10.56 -12.08
N LEU A 43 -2.15 -10.55 -12.61
CA LEU A 43 -3.14 -9.54 -12.27
C LEU A 43 -3.62 -9.67 -10.82
N ALA A 44 -3.89 -10.90 -10.36
CA ALA A 44 -4.23 -11.18 -8.97
C ALA A 44 -3.13 -10.75 -7.99
N ALA A 45 -1.86 -11.02 -8.33
CA ALA A 45 -0.72 -10.65 -7.51
C ALA A 45 -0.56 -9.12 -7.38
N ARG A 46 -0.77 -8.37 -8.46
CA ARG A 46 -0.74 -6.90 -8.47
C ARG A 46 -1.89 -6.30 -7.65
N ALA A 47 -3.10 -6.83 -7.83
CA ALA A 47 -4.26 -6.43 -7.04
C ALA A 47 -4.02 -6.63 -5.55
N GLY A 48 -3.50 -7.80 -5.15
CA GLY A 48 -3.16 -8.10 -3.78
C GLY A 48 -2.11 -7.15 -3.19
N ALA A 49 -1.03 -6.86 -3.94
CA ALA A 49 0.00 -5.94 -3.49
C ALA A 49 -0.51 -4.49 -3.32
N SER A 50 -1.35 -4.03 -4.25
CA SER A 50 -1.98 -2.70 -4.17
C SER A 50 -2.88 -2.58 -2.94
N ILE A 51 -3.75 -3.57 -2.73
CA ILE A 51 -4.65 -3.60 -1.58
C ILE A 51 -3.85 -3.64 -0.28
N ALA A 52 -2.83 -4.50 -0.20
CA ALA A 52 -2.00 -4.61 0.98
C ALA A 52 -1.35 -3.27 1.36
N SER A 53 -0.84 -2.52 0.37
CA SER A 53 -0.26 -1.20 0.62
C SER A 53 -1.31 -0.16 1.06
N LEU A 54 -2.49 -0.14 0.45
CA LEU A 54 -3.57 0.77 0.86
C LEU A 54 -4.03 0.48 2.29
N ILE A 55 -4.27 -0.80 2.59
CA ILE A 55 -4.74 -1.25 3.90
C ILE A 55 -3.68 -1.01 4.98
N LEU A 56 -2.39 -1.18 4.67
CA LEU A 56 -1.33 -0.78 5.59
C LEU A 56 -1.44 0.70 5.94
N GLY A 57 -1.64 1.59 4.96
CA GLY A 57 -1.83 3.01 5.23
C GLY A 57 -3.01 3.31 6.14
N VAL A 58 -4.15 2.66 5.90
CA VAL A 58 -5.33 2.76 6.76
C VAL A 58 -5.02 2.28 8.17
N VAL A 59 -4.39 1.12 8.31
CA VAL A 59 -4.02 0.53 9.60
C VAL A 59 -3.07 1.46 10.36
N LEU A 60 -2.04 2.02 9.70
CA LEU A 60 -1.10 2.93 10.34
C LEU A 60 -1.78 4.23 10.80
N CYS A 61 -2.69 4.79 10.00
CA CYS A 61 -3.49 5.94 10.42
C CYS A 61 -4.38 5.60 11.63
N CYS A 62 -4.99 4.42 11.67
CA CYS A 62 -5.75 3.97 12.84
C CYS A 62 -4.86 3.74 14.08
N LEU A 63 -3.68 3.14 13.91
CA LEU A 63 -2.72 2.92 14.99
C LEU A 63 -2.20 4.24 15.57
N ALA A 64 -2.02 5.27 14.74
CA ALA A 64 -1.63 6.61 15.17
C ALA A 64 -2.73 7.32 16.00
N LEU A 65 -3.99 6.91 15.86
CA LEU A 65 -5.12 7.44 16.64
C LEU A 65 -5.31 6.73 18.00
N ILE A 66 -4.53 5.68 18.29
CA ILE A 66 -4.60 4.99 19.58
C ILE A 66 -4.03 5.91 20.68
N PRO A 67 -4.77 6.18 21.76
CA PRO A 67 -4.28 7.02 22.86
C PRO A 67 -3.11 6.35 23.56
N GLY A 68 -2.09 7.14 23.93
CA GLY A 68 -0.90 6.64 24.62
C GLY A 68 0.17 6.07 23.70
N GLN A 69 0.09 6.32 22.39
CA GLN A 69 1.13 5.93 21.45
C GLN A 69 2.43 6.68 21.71
N GLU A 70 3.52 5.91 21.78
CA GLU A 70 4.88 6.42 21.84
C GLU A 70 5.51 6.38 20.44
N PRO A 71 6.35 7.37 20.08
CA PRO A 71 6.96 7.44 18.75
C PRO A 71 7.74 6.18 18.36
N VAL A 72 8.45 5.57 19.31
CA VAL A 72 9.23 4.35 19.09
C VAL A 72 8.32 3.13 18.87
N GLY A 73 7.25 3.01 19.66
CA GLY A 73 6.25 1.94 19.48
C GLY A 73 5.59 2.02 18.12
N TYR A 74 5.21 3.22 17.70
CA TYR A 74 4.66 3.47 16.36
C TYR A 74 5.68 3.18 15.25
N ALA A 75 6.96 3.55 15.42
CA ALA A 75 8.03 3.24 14.47
C ALA A 75 8.15 1.73 14.21
N ILE A 76 8.12 0.92 15.26
CA ILE A 76 8.16 -0.54 15.16
C ILE A 76 6.95 -1.06 14.39
N GLN A 77 5.75 -0.54 14.67
CA GLN A 77 4.53 -0.92 13.95
C GLN A 77 4.63 -0.59 12.44
N VAL A 78 5.14 0.60 12.10
CA VAL A 78 5.38 1.02 10.71
C VAL A 78 6.37 0.07 10.02
N LEU A 79 7.47 -0.29 10.68
CA LEU A 79 8.47 -1.19 10.11
C LEU A 79 7.98 -2.61 9.94
N VAL A 80 7.29 -3.16 10.94
CA VAL A 80 6.71 -4.51 10.87
C VAL A 80 5.65 -4.58 9.78
N GLY A 81 4.75 -3.60 9.72
CA GLY A 81 3.73 -3.53 8.68
C GLY A 81 4.32 -3.31 7.29
N GLY A 82 5.29 -2.41 7.15
CA GLY A 82 6.01 -2.15 5.91
C GLY A 82 6.77 -3.40 5.42
N LEU A 83 7.41 -4.15 6.32
CA LEU A 83 8.10 -5.39 5.98
C LEU A 83 7.11 -6.48 5.53
N ALA A 84 5.98 -6.61 6.21
CA ALA A 84 4.93 -7.56 5.82
C ALA A 84 4.42 -7.27 4.39
N VAL A 85 4.13 -6.00 4.08
CA VAL A 85 3.72 -5.61 2.73
C VAL A 85 4.85 -5.75 1.72
N ALA A 86 6.10 -5.49 2.10
CA ALA A 86 7.27 -5.74 1.25
C ALA A 86 7.41 -7.22 0.88
N VAL A 87 7.13 -8.14 1.80
CA VAL A 87 7.10 -9.57 1.49
C VAL A 87 5.99 -9.88 0.47
N VAL A 88 4.78 -9.34 0.66
CA VAL A 88 3.68 -9.52 -0.29
C VAL A 88 4.05 -8.98 -1.68
N ALA A 89 4.62 -7.78 -1.74
CA ALA A 89 5.07 -7.17 -3.00
C ALA A 89 6.20 -7.98 -3.67
N ALA A 90 7.14 -8.53 -2.88
CA ALA A 90 8.20 -9.38 -3.40
C ALA A 90 7.67 -10.71 -3.95
N LEU A 91 6.70 -11.33 -3.26
CA LEU A 91 6.02 -12.54 -3.73
C LEU A 91 5.24 -12.26 -5.02
N ALA A 92 4.54 -11.12 -5.08
CA ALA A 92 3.84 -10.68 -6.28
C ALA A 92 4.81 -10.48 -7.46
N ALA A 93 5.93 -9.77 -7.23
CA ALA A 93 6.96 -9.57 -8.25
C ALA A 93 7.64 -10.87 -8.71
N ARG A 94 7.73 -11.89 -7.84
CA ARG A 94 8.21 -13.23 -8.23
C ARG A 94 7.18 -13.98 -9.06
N ALA A 95 5.90 -13.92 -8.69
CA ALA A 95 4.82 -14.55 -9.43
C ALA A 95 4.71 -14.01 -10.86
N ILE A 96 4.79 -12.67 -11.02
CA ILE A 96 4.76 -12.01 -12.32
C ILE A 96 5.93 -12.47 -13.21
N ARG A 97 7.17 -12.44 -12.68
CA ARG A 97 8.36 -12.86 -13.43
C ARG A 97 8.32 -14.33 -13.86
N HIS A 98 7.79 -15.20 -13.00
CA HIS A 98 7.69 -16.62 -13.31
C HIS A 98 6.66 -16.91 -14.42
N ASP A 99 5.56 -16.16 -14.48
CA ASP A 99 4.57 -16.26 -15.56
C ASP A 99 5.12 -15.71 -16.89
N GLU A 100 5.87 -14.62 -16.84
CA GLU A 100 6.53 -14.02 -18.02
C GLU A 100 7.48 -15.01 -18.72
N THR A 101 8.23 -15.79 -17.92
CA THR A 101 9.16 -16.80 -18.42
C THR A 101 8.44 -17.97 -19.13
N ARG A 102 7.17 -18.21 -18.81
CA ARG A 102 6.41 -19.37 -19.29
C ARG A 102 5.49 -19.05 -20.47
N ALA A 103 5.03 -17.80 -20.57
CA ALA A 103 4.00 -17.41 -21.53
C ALA A 103 4.53 -16.69 -22.77
N GLY A 104 5.78 -16.22 -22.81
CA GLY A 104 6.31 -15.48 -23.97
C GLY A 104 5.58 -14.17 -24.28
N PHE A 105 4.68 -13.73 -23.39
CA PHE A 105 3.94 -12.49 -23.49
C PHE A 105 4.84 -11.32 -23.08
N HIS A 106 5.47 -10.70 -24.06
CA HIS A 106 6.34 -9.52 -23.98
C HIS A 106 5.59 -8.22 -23.57
N GLN A 107 4.43 -8.32 -22.90
CA GLN A 107 3.54 -7.20 -22.64
C GLN A 107 3.43 -6.78 -21.16
N TYR A 108 4.06 -7.51 -20.23
CA TYR A 108 4.13 -7.08 -18.84
C TYR A 108 5.31 -6.12 -18.66
N ASP A 109 5.13 -4.93 -19.23
CA ASP A 109 6.12 -3.88 -19.23
C ASP A 109 6.49 -3.54 -17.77
N ALA A 110 7.78 -3.63 -17.43
CA ALA A 110 8.29 -3.41 -16.08
C ALA A 110 7.87 -2.05 -15.48
N SER A 111 7.47 -1.12 -16.35
CA SER A 111 6.81 0.16 -16.04
C SER A 111 5.54 0.01 -15.17
N GLN A 112 4.84 -1.13 -15.23
CA GLN A 112 3.62 -1.38 -14.46
C GLN A 112 3.87 -1.86 -13.01
N ILE A 113 5.07 -2.30 -12.66
CA ILE A 113 5.41 -2.82 -11.32
C ILE A 113 5.90 -1.70 -10.40
N VAL A 114 6.54 -0.69 -11.00
CA VAL A 114 7.11 0.50 -10.32
C VAL A 114 6.14 1.19 -9.35
N PRO A 115 4.85 1.40 -9.67
CA PRO A 115 3.92 2.12 -8.78
C PRO A 115 3.67 1.41 -7.45
N PHE A 116 3.89 0.10 -7.34
CA PHE A 116 3.59 -0.68 -6.13
C PHE A 116 4.76 -0.77 -5.16
N VAL A 117 5.99 -0.65 -5.68
CA VAL A 117 7.21 -0.74 -4.86
C VAL A 117 7.48 0.60 -4.15
N ILE A 118 7.16 1.71 -4.82
CA ILE A 118 7.40 3.07 -4.29
C ILE A 118 6.72 3.29 -2.93
N PRO A 119 5.40 3.06 -2.75
CA PRO A 119 4.75 3.30 -1.46
C PRO A 119 5.34 2.48 -0.32
N VAL A 120 5.68 1.21 -0.59
CA VAL A 120 6.27 0.29 0.40
C VAL A 120 7.64 0.77 0.85
N LEU A 121 8.50 1.18 -0.09
CA LEU A 121 9.80 1.74 0.24
C LEU A 121 9.68 3.04 1.04
N THR A 122 8.71 3.89 0.70
CA THR A 122 8.44 5.14 1.45
C THR A 122 7.96 4.86 2.87
N TYR A 123 7.13 3.82 3.09
CA TYR A 123 6.75 3.40 4.44
C TYR A 123 7.95 2.92 5.26
N LEU A 124 8.82 2.09 4.68
CA LEU A 124 10.03 1.62 5.35
C LEU A 124 10.97 2.79 5.68
N ALA A 125 11.15 3.74 4.75
CA ALA A 125 11.93 4.94 4.98
C ALA A 125 11.34 5.79 6.13
N GLY A 126 10.01 5.97 6.17
CA GLY A 126 9.32 6.67 7.26
C GLY A 126 9.50 5.98 8.61
N GLY A 127 9.41 4.64 8.65
CA GLY A 127 9.67 3.84 9.86
C GLY A 127 11.10 3.95 10.36
N VAL A 128 12.08 3.95 9.46
CA VAL A 128 13.49 4.16 9.82
C VAL A 128 13.70 5.57 10.37
N LEU A 129 13.15 6.59 9.71
CA LEU A 129 13.25 7.99 10.15
C LEU A 129 12.63 8.23 11.54
N LEU A 130 11.54 7.53 11.86
CA LEU A 130 10.96 7.53 13.20
C LEU A 130 11.92 6.96 14.26
N LEU A 131 12.74 5.96 13.92
CA LEU A 131 13.72 5.35 14.84
C LEU A 131 14.98 6.20 15.07
N ILE A 132 15.47 6.92 14.06
CA ILE A 132 16.67 7.78 14.19
C ILE A 132 16.37 9.14 14.87
N ALA A 133 15.31 9.20 15.68
CA ALA A 133 14.94 10.34 16.51
C ALA A 133 14.56 11.63 15.75
N GLN A 134 14.04 11.52 14.53
CA GLN A 134 13.35 12.62 13.85
C GLN A 134 11.84 12.32 13.71
N PRO A 135 11.09 12.23 14.83
CA PRO A 135 9.74 11.72 14.82
C PRO A 135 8.78 12.56 13.96
N ALA A 136 8.96 13.88 13.94
CA ALA A 136 8.18 14.77 13.10
C ALA A 136 8.39 14.50 11.59
N VAL A 137 9.64 14.32 11.16
CA VAL A 137 9.97 14.03 9.75
C VAL A 137 9.47 12.63 9.39
N GLY A 138 9.62 11.66 10.28
CA GLY A 138 9.12 10.31 10.11
C GLY A 138 7.60 10.27 9.90
N LEU A 139 6.82 11.02 10.69
CA LEU A 139 5.37 11.13 10.50
C LEU A 139 4.99 11.74 9.14
N VAL A 140 5.68 12.79 8.71
CA VAL A 140 5.46 13.40 7.38
C VAL A 140 5.72 12.40 6.27
N VAL A 141 6.77 11.59 6.38
CA VAL A 141 7.10 10.56 5.38
C VAL A 141 6.07 9.43 5.38
N VAL A 142 5.59 9.00 6.54
CA VAL A 142 4.50 8.00 6.63
C VAL A 142 3.19 8.57 6.05
N ALA A 143 2.88 9.84 6.32
CA ALA A 143 1.73 10.52 5.72
C ALA A 143 1.83 10.59 4.19
N ALA A 144 3.00 10.96 3.66
CA ALA A 144 3.27 10.97 2.23
C ALA A 144 3.17 9.57 1.62
N ALA A 145 3.66 8.53 2.32
CA ALA A 145 3.52 7.13 1.90
C ALA A 145 2.03 6.71 1.80
N SER A 146 1.18 7.13 2.75
CA SER A 146 -0.27 6.88 2.69
C SER A 146 -0.96 7.58 1.53
N ILE A 147 -0.59 8.82 1.22
CA ILE A 147 -1.10 9.52 0.03
C ILE A 147 -0.66 8.78 -1.24
N LEU A 148 0.62 8.39 -1.33
CA LEU A 148 1.14 7.63 -2.46
C LEU A 148 0.44 6.27 -2.62
N ALA A 149 0.16 5.56 -1.52
CA ALA A 149 -0.56 4.30 -1.54
C ALA A 149 -1.99 4.46 -2.09
N ILE A 150 -2.68 5.54 -1.70
CA ILE A 150 -4.00 5.90 -2.25
C ILE A 150 -3.91 6.15 -3.76
N VAL A 151 -3.01 7.05 -4.18
CA VAL A 151 -2.85 7.41 -5.60
C VAL A 151 -2.48 6.19 -6.44
N ALA A 152 -1.50 5.40 -6.00
CA ALA A 152 -1.08 4.18 -6.69
C ALA A 152 -2.24 3.19 -6.84
N THR A 153 -3.06 3.05 -5.81
CA THR A 153 -4.20 2.12 -5.83
C THR A 153 -5.33 2.58 -6.74
N VAL A 154 -5.62 3.89 -6.78
CA VAL A 154 -6.60 4.46 -7.71
C VAL A 154 -6.13 4.27 -9.16
N LEU A 155 -4.86 4.56 -9.44
CA LEU A 155 -4.27 4.35 -10.77
C LEU A 155 -4.31 2.88 -11.17
N PHE A 156 -3.99 1.96 -10.24
CA PHE A 156 -4.12 0.52 -10.51
C PHE A 156 -5.55 0.12 -10.84
N SER A 157 -6.53 0.58 -10.06
CA SER A 157 -7.95 0.29 -10.29
C SER A 157 -8.39 0.72 -11.69
N TRP A 158 -7.97 1.90 -12.13
CA TRP A 158 -8.21 2.40 -13.49
C TRP A 158 -7.55 1.51 -14.55
N VAL A 159 -6.27 1.18 -14.39
CA VAL A 159 -5.53 0.35 -15.37
C VAL A 159 -6.14 -1.05 -15.46
N ALA A 160 -6.47 -1.66 -14.32
CA ALA A 160 -7.11 -2.97 -14.27
C ALA A 160 -8.47 -2.96 -15.00
N LEU A 161 -9.26 -1.90 -14.85
CA LEU A 161 -10.53 -1.76 -15.57
C LEU A 161 -10.32 -1.72 -17.10
N ILE A 162 -9.30 -1.00 -17.58
CA ILE A 162 -8.98 -0.92 -19.01
C ILE A 162 -8.45 -2.26 -19.52
N GLU A 163 -7.57 -2.92 -18.77
CA GLU A 163 -6.98 -4.22 -19.15
C GLU A 163 -8.04 -5.31 -19.24
N VAL A 164 -9.06 -5.31 -18.38
CA VAL A 164 -10.15 -6.29 -18.42
C VAL A 164 -11.14 -6.07 -19.57
N LEU A 165 -11.29 -4.82 -20.03
CA LEU A 165 -12.18 -4.46 -21.14
C LEU A 165 -11.55 -4.67 -22.53
N ARG A 166 -10.26 -5.05 -22.59
CA ARG A 166 -9.50 -5.24 -23.83
C ARG A 166 -9.44 -6.71 -24.24
#